data_AF-A0A537KYE1-F1
#
_entry.id   AF-A0A537KYE1-F1
#
_cell.length_a   1.000
_cell.length_b   1.000
_cell.length_c   1.000
_cell.angle_alpha   90.00
_cell.angle_beta   90.00
_cell.angle_gamma   90.00
#
_symmetry.space_group_name_H-M   'P 1'
#
loop_
_entity.id
_entity.type
_entity.pdbx_description
1 polymer ?
#
loop_
_entity_poly.entity_id
_entity_poly.type
_entity_poly.pdbx_seq_one_letter_code
_entity_poly.pdbx_strand_id
1 'polypeptide(L)'
;MPPLDKDGRDALYERVMVAMREELGEANLPLGHCLDIAWCGLEEIRALPQAPRVLIQAGSAFWLRVPAEIAMDDPAAHFGYEWDERSEVAQLWRRGMAPVITRAGNRLVLSLPEVHVWLALPDDKVIIDLSTGRLPAACKTILGMEWLAPPPPAYLWGTAEDMPFGAMYQASRSAIDCVVAILRMQERRYP
;
A
#
# COMPACT_ATOMS: atom_id res chain seq x y z
N MET A 1 -20.94 12.31 -3.94
CA MET A 1 -21.17 11.00 -4.59
C MET A 1 -21.47 10.00 -3.48
N PRO A 2 -22.48 9.13 -3.58
CA PRO A 2 -22.51 7.97 -2.69
C PRO A 2 -21.18 7.23 -2.86
N PRO A 3 -20.57 6.67 -1.80
CA PRO A 3 -19.37 5.88 -1.95
C PRO A 3 -19.61 4.84 -3.05
N LEU A 4 -18.61 4.61 -3.93
CA LEU A 4 -18.71 3.55 -4.95
C LEU A 4 -19.30 2.31 -4.29
N ASP A 5 -20.29 1.70 -4.92
CA ASP A 5 -20.80 0.41 -4.45
C ASP A 5 -19.74 -0.67 -4.69
N LYS A 6 -20.04 -1.91 -4.27
CA LYS A 6 -19.09 -3.01 -4.39
C LYS A 6 -18.68 -3.23 -5.86
N ASP A 7 -19.62 -3.19 -6.79
CA ASP A 7 -19.36 -3.41 -8.22
C ASP A 7 -18.47 -2.30 -8.79
N GLY A 8 -18.70 -1.05 -8.40
CA GLY A 8 -17.87 0.09 -8.79
C GLY A 8 -16.45 0.00 -8.24
N ARG A 9 -16.27 -0.47 -6.99
CA ARG A 9 -14.95 -0.70 -6.38
C ARG A 9 -14.22 -1.85 -7.06
N ASP A 10 -14.91 -2.96 -7.33
CA ASP A 10 -14.36 -4.12 -8.04
C ASP A 10 -13.90 -3.71 -9.45
N ALA A 11 -14.71 -2.95 -10.19
CA ALA A 11 -14.35 -2.45 -11.51
C ALA A 11 -13.16 -1.49 -11.48
N LEU A 12 -13.04 -0.64 -10.44
CA LEU A 12 -11.89 0.24 -10.26
C LEU A 12 -10.63 -0.56 -9.99
N TYR A 13 -10.69 -1.52 -9.07
CA TYR A 13 -9.57 -2.41 -8.75
C TYR A 13 -9.05 -3.13 -10.00
N GLU A 14 -9.94 -3.68 -10.83
CA GLU A 14 -9.53 -4.36 -12.06
C GLU A 14 -8.83 -3.41 -13.05
N ARG A 15 -9.34 -2.18 -13.24
CA ARG A 15 -8.66 -1.18 -14.09
C ARG A 15 -7.28 -0.83 -13.57
N VAL A 16 -7.12 -0.66 -12.25
CA VAL A 16 -5.81 -0.43 -11.64
C VAL A 16 -4.87 -1.60 -11.89
N MET A 17 -5.34 -2.85 -11.72
CA MET A 17 -4.50 -4.04 -11.96
C MET A 17 -4.14 -4.22 -13.44
N VAL A 18 -5.02 -3.83 -14.38
CA VAL A 18 -4.71 -3.78 -15.82
C VAL A 18 -3.66 -2.70 -16.09
N ALA A 19 -3.89 -1.46 -15.65
CA ALA A 19 -2.96 -0.35 -15.83
C ALA A 19 -1.57 -0.68 -15.27
N MET A 20 -1.51 -1.30 -14.09
CA MET A 20 -0.27 -1.76 -13.47
C MET A 20 0.47 -2.80 -14.32
N ARG A 21 -0.25 -3.75 -14.94
CA ARG A 21 0.36 -4.79 -15.80
C ARG A 21 0.89 -4.19 -17.10
N GLU A 22 0.15 -3.25 -17.68
CA GLU A 22 0.58 -2.49 -18.86
C GLU A 22 1.80 -1.62 -18.55
N GLU A 23 1.79 -0.92 -17.40
CA GLU A 23 2.91 -0.09 -16.95
C GLU A 23 4.18 -0.91 -16.74
N LEU A 24 4.07 -2.08 -16.09
CA LEU A 24 5.21 -2.91 -15.74
C LEU A 24 5.66 -3.86 -16.86
N GLY A 25 4.82 -4.12 -17.87
CA GLY A 25 5.14 -5.04 -18.95
C GLY A 25 5.31 -6.50 -18.50
N GLU A 26 4.80 -6.84 -17.30
CA GLU A 26 4.93 -8.16 -16.69
C GLU A 26 3.56 -8.81 -16.51
N ALA A 27 3.48 -10.12 -16.83
CA ALA A 27 2.28 -10.91 -16.59
C ALA A 27 1.96 -11.05 -15.09
N ASN A 28 3.01 -11.04 -14.25
CA ASN A 28 2.91 -11.06 -12.80
C ASN A 28 3.49 -9.77 -12.25
N LEU A 29 2.66 -8.96 -11.60
CA LEU A 29 3.13 -7.77 -10.89
C LEU A 29 4.11 -8.22 -9.78
N PRO A 30 5.33 -7.66 -9.67
CA PRO A 30 6.25 -8.00 -8.59
C PRO A 30 5.69 -7.62 -7.21
N LEU A 31 6.31 -8.10 -6.15
CA LEU A 31 6.00 -7.66 -4.79
C LEU A 31 6.68 -6.32 -4.50
N GLY A 32 6.11 -5.49 -3.61
CA GLY A 32 6.69 -4.17 -3.28
C GLY A 32 6.19 -2.99 -4.11
N HIS A 33 5.07 -3.13 -4.83
CA HIS A 33 4.50 -2.07 -5.68
C HIS A 33 3.31 -1.32 -5.04
N CYS A 34 3.20 -1.27 -3.72
CA CYS A 34 2.10 -0.56 -3.06
C CYS A 34 2.04 0.92 -3.46
N LEU A 35 3.19 1.57 -3.69
CA LEU A 35 3.25 2.94 -4.23
C LEU A 35 2.65 3.06 -5.62
N ASP A 36 3.04 2.20 -6.56
CA ASP A 36 2.55 2.26 -7.94
C ASP A 36 1.06 1.93 -8.01
N ILE A 37 0.63 0.92 -7.26
CA ILE A 37 -0.78 0.54 -7.15
C ILE A 37 -1.60 1.71 -6.58
N ALA A 38 -1.12 2.36 -5.51
CA ALA A 38 -1.78 3.52 -4.94
C ALA A 38 -1.80 4.70 -5.93
N TRP A 39 -0.72 4.92 -6.68
CA TRP A 39 -0.68 5.96 -7.71
C TRP A 39 -1.69 5.72 -8.84
N CYS A 40 -1.74 4.52 -9.41
CA CYS A 40 -2.73 4.18 -10.44
C CYS A 40 -4.16 4.31 -9.89
N GLY A 41 -4.41 3.85 -8.66
CA GLY A 41 -5.71 4.03 -7.99
C GLY A 41 -6.08 5.49 -7.77
N LEU A 42 -5.11 6.35 -7.43
CA LEU A 42 -5.32 7.78 -7.30
C LEU A 42 -5.81 8.41 -8.60
N GLU A 43 -5.14 8.09 -9.71
CA GLU A 43 -5.47 8.62 -11.03
C GLU A 43 -6.85 8.13 -11.50
N GLU A 44 -7.17 6.85 -11.28
CA GLU A 44 -8.48 6.28 -11.56
C GLU A 44 -9.61 6.94 -10.77
N ILE A 45 -9.41 7.19 -9.46
CA ILE A 45 -10.40 7.88 -8.63
C ILE A 45 -10.57 9.33 -9.08
N ARG A 46 -9.48 10.02 -9.44
CA ARG A 46 -9.51 11.41 -9.92
C ARG A 46 -10.18 11.57 -11.28
N ALA A 47 -10.14 10.55 -12.11
CA ALA A 47 -10.81 10.52 -13.40
C ALA A 47 -12.35 10.37 -13.28
N LEU A 48 -12.86 10.01 -12.10
CA LEU A 48 -14.30 9.87 -11.90
C LEU A 48 -15.04 11.22 -12.03
N PRO A 49 -16.23 11.24 -12.65
CA PRO A 49 -17.11 12.41 -12.59
C PRO A 49 -17.40 12.75 -11.12
N GLN A 50 -17.06 13.98 -10.71
CA GLN A 50 -17.17 14.42 -9.30
C GLN A 50 -16.30 13.60 -8.33
N ALA A 51 -15.06 13.32 -8.73
CA ALA A 51 -14.08 12.62 -7.91
C ALA A 51 -14.01 13.15 -6.46
N PRO A 52 -14.09 12.27 -5.44
CA PRO A 52 -13.91 12.69 -4.07
C PRO A 52 -12.47 13.18 -3.86
N ARG A 53 -12.25 13.94 -2.79
CA ARG A 53 -10.89 14.23 -2.35
C ARG A 53 -10.23 12.91 -1.94
N VAL A 54 -9.18 12.54 -2.66
CA VAL A 54 -8.38 11.34 -2.41
C VAL A 54 -6.91 11.73 -2.23
N LEU A 55 -6.26 11.11 -1.24
CA LEU A 55 -4.87 11.38 -0.89
C LEU A 55 -4.10 10.06 -0.80
N ILE A 56 -2.81 10.11 -1.17
CA ILE A 56 -1.86 9.07 -0.80
C ILE A 56 -1.50 9.22 0.67
N GLN A 57 -1.51 8.09 1.37
CA GLN A 57 -1.03 7.91 2.73
C GLN A 57 0.10 6.89 2.72
N ALA A 58 1.00 7.01 3.69
CA ALA A 58 2.10 6.07 3.86
C ALA A 58 2.48 5.96 5.34
N GLY A 59 3.03 4.82 5.73
CA GLY A 59 3.43 4.54 7.10
C GLY A 59 3.39 3.04 7.38
N SER A 60 3.00 2.69 8.60
CA SER A 60 2.96 1.31 9.05
C SER A 60 1.62 0.66 8.74
N ALA A 61 1.65 -0.61 8.35
CA ALA A 61 0.44 -1.41 8.16
C ALA A 61 0.70 -2.85 8.58
N PHE A 62 -0.18 -3.42 9.39
CA PHE A 62 -0.03 -4.77 9.94
C PHE A 62 -1.31 -5.56 9.75
N TRP A 63 -1.14 -6.86 9.54
CA TRP A 63 -2.21 -7.84 9.39
C TRP A 63 -1.83 -9.13 10.09
N LEU A 64 -2.80 -9.80 10.71
CA LEU A 64 -2.58 -11.13 11.24
C LEU A 64 -2.36 -12.13 10.11
N ARG A 65 -1.19 -12.79 10.13
CA ARG A 65 -0.89 -13.89 9.21
C ARG A 65 -1.23 -15.26 9.81
N VAL A 66 -1.57 -15.33 11.09
CA VAL A 66 -2.04 -16.55 11.76
C VAL A 66 -3.45 -16.33 12.34
N PRO A 67 -4.24 -17.40 12.56
CA PRO A 67 -5.54 -17.28 13.23
C PRO A 67 -5.44 -16.57 14.59
N ALA A 68 -6.46 -15.80 14.94
CA ALA A 68 -6.47 -14.95 16.14
C ALA A 68 -6.27 -15.76 17.44
N GLU A 69 -6.70 -17.02 17.45
CA GLU A 69 -6.56 -17.96 18.55
C GLU A 69 -5.10 -18.35 18.81
N ILE A 70 -4.25 -18.24 17.79
CA ILE A 70 -2.82 -18.58 17.84
C ILE A 70 -1.96 -17.32 18.04
N ALA A 71 -2.51 -16.14 17.76
CA ALA A 71 -1.79 -14.88 17.75
C ALA A 71 -1.37 -14.35 19.13
N MET A 72 -1.66 -15.06 20.23
CA MET A 72 -1.43 -14.60 21.60
C MET A 72 0.02 -14.15 21.81
N ASP A 73 0.20 -12.83 21.97
CA ASP A 73 1.42 -12.11 22.33
C ASP A 73 2.68 -12.38 21.47
N ASP A 74 2.53 -12.99 20.30
CA ASP A 74 3.65 -13.25 19.38
C ASP A 74 3.70 -12.17 18.28
N PRO A 75 4.73 -11.30 18.24
CA PRO A 75 4.93 -10.36 17.14
C PRO A 75 5.03 -11.06 15.78
N ALA A 76 5.52 -12.30 15.73
CA ALA A 76 5.55 -13.09 14.51
C ALA A 76 4.16 -13.49 14.03
N ALA A 77 3.09 -13.31 14.83
CA ALA A 77 1.72 -13.52 14.39
C ALA A 77 1.26 -12.52 13.32
N HIS A 78 1.97 -11.40 13.16
CA HIS A 78 1.67 -10.36 12.20
C HIS A 78 2.62 -10.41 11.00
N PHE A 79 2.09 -10.08 9.84
CA PHE A 79 2.88 -9.62 8.70
C PHE A 79 2.55 -8.14 8.50
N GLY A 80 3.58 -7.34 8.25
CA GLY A 80 3.37 -5.91 8.09
C GLY A 80 4.61 -5.15 7.69
N TYR A 81 4.37 -3.86 7.48
CA TYR A 81 5.34 -2.84 7.19
C TYR A 81 5.41 -1.96 8.43
N GLU A 82 6.60 -1.80 9.01
CA GLU A 82 6.80 -0.98 10.21
C GLU A 82 7.70 0.21 9.88
N TRP A 83 7.10 1.38 9.69
CA TRP A 83 7.87 2.59 9.49
C TRP A 83 8.37 3.16 10.82
N ASP A 84 9.67 3.05 11.05
CA ASP A 84 10.37 3.79 12.10
C ASP A 84 11.19 4.94 11.51
N GLU A 85 10.86 6.17 11.92
CA GLU A 85 11.61 7.36 11.50
C GLU A 85 13.06 7.43 12.03
N ARG A 86 13.37 6.61 13.02
CA ARG A 86 14.71 6.47 13.61
C ARG A 86 15.52 5.36 12.95
N SER A 87 14.91 4.57 12.06
CA SER A 87 15.61 3.53 11.31
C SER A 87 16.76 4.14 10.51
N GLU A 88 17.84 3.37 10.34
CA GLU A 88 19.00 3.80 9.56
C GLU A 88 18.59 4.22 8.15
N VAL A 89 17.68 3.48 7.52
CA VAL A 89 17.19 3.77 6.17
C VAL A 89 16.43 5.09 6.12
N ALA A 90 15.53 5.36 7.07
CA ALA A 90 14.82 6.64 7.15
C ALA A 90 15.78 7.82 7.39
N GLN A 91 16.80 7.63 8.23
CA GLN A 91 17.82 8.64 8.51
C GLN A 91 18.73 8.91 7.29
N LEU A 92 19.15 7.86 6.58
CA LEU A 92 19.94 7.98 5.36
C LEU A 92 19.14 8.65 4.24
N TRP A 93 17.85 8.33 4.10
CA TRP A 93 16.97 9.02 3.16
C TRP A 93 16.86 10.51 3.47
N ARG A 94 16.60 10.89 4.74
CA ARG A 94 16.51 12.31 5.16
C ARG A 94 17.79 13.08 4.86
N ARG A 95 18.95 12.40 4.85
CA ARG A 95 20.27 12.97 4.53
C ARG A 95 20.58 12.95 3.02
N GLY A 96 19.70 12.41 2.18
CA GLY A 96 19.90 12.27 0.74
C GLY A 96 20.92 11.21 0.35
N MET A 97 21.21 10.25 1.24
CA MET A 97 22.33 9.31 1.13
C MET A 97 21.95 7.89 0.72
N ALA A 98 20.72 7.44 1.00
CA ALA A 98 20.26 6.10 0.61
C ALA A 98 19.47 6.16 -0.71
N PRO A 99 19.78 5.29 -1.70
CA PRO A 99 18.85 5.02 -2.79
C PRO A 99 17.66 4.26 -2.21
N VAL A 100 16.57 4.98 -1.91
CA VAL A 100 15.25 4.41 -1.56
C VAL A 100 14.49 3.94 -2.80
N ILE A 101 15.18 3.93 -3.94
CA ILE A 101 14.64 3.65 -5.25
C ILE A 101 15.58 2.67 -5.94
N THR A 102 15.06 1.51 -6.33
CA THR A 102 15.78 0.57 -7.18
C THR A 102 15.32 0.76 -8.62
N ARG A 103 16.23 0.60 -9.57
CA ARG A 103 15.88 0.66 -10.99
C ARG A 103 15.45 -0.73 -11.46
N ALA A 104 14.17 -0.88 -11.81
CA ALA A 104 13.63 -2.06 -12.48
C ALA A 104 13.37 -1.71 -13.94
N GLY A 105 14.33 -2.02 -14.83
CA GLY A 105 14.27 -1.60 -16.24
C GLY A 105 14.33 -0.07 -16.40
N ASN A 106 13.30 0.52 -17.00
CA ASN A 106 13.20 1.98 -17.18
C ASN A 106 12.53 2.69 -15.99
N ARG A 107 12.23 1.97 -14.91
CA ARG A 107 11.44 2.48 -13.78
C ARG A 107 12.24 2.59 -12.51
N LEU A 108 11.81 3.54 -11.71
CA LEU A 108 12.24 3.77 -10.34
C LEU A 108 11.20 3.12 -9.42
N VAL A 109 11.56 2.14 -8.60
CA VAL A 109 10.66 1.43 -7.67
C VAL A 109 11.05 1.75 -6.24
N LEU A 110 10.08 2.10 -5.40
CA LEU A 110 10.30 2.28 -3.97
C LEU A 110 10.89 1.00 -3.36
N SER A 111 12.11 1.09 -2.85
CA SER A 111 12.84 -0.03 -2.24
C SER A 111 12.89 0.11 -0.72
N LEU A 112 11.75 0.49 -0.12
CA LEU A 112 11.57 0.60 1.33
C LEU A 112 10.59 -0.48 1.81
N PRO A 113 11.07 -1.69 2.16
CA PRO A 113 10.21 -2.76 2.65
C PRO A 113 9.53 -2.42 3.98
N GLU A 114 9.98 -1.37 4.69
CA GLU A 114 9.35 -0.86 5.90
C GLU A 114 8.17 0.12 5.68
N VAL A 115 7.95 0.60 4.45
CA VAL A 115 6.87 1.55 4.14
C VAL A 115 5.72 0.84 3.43
N HIS A 116 4.51 0.97 3.98
CA HIS A 116 3.29 0.70 3.22
C HIS A 116 2.71 1.99 2.65
N VAL A 117 2.10 1.90 1.47
CA VAL A 117 1.44 3.03 0.78
C VAL A 117 0.02 2.64 0.42
N TRP A 118 -0.94 3.51 0.74
CA TRP A 118 -2.35 3.31 0.47
C TRP A 118 -3.04 4.63 0.13
N LEU A 119 -4.33 4.58 -0.20
CA LEU A 119 -5.16 5.74 -0.49
C LEU A 119 -6.13 6.00 0.68
N ALA A 120 -6.49 7.26 0.87
CA ALA A 120 -7.50 7.65 1.84
C ALA A 120 -8.48 8.66 1.24
N LEU A 121 -9.76 8.50 1.60
CA LEU A 121 -10.78 9.53 1.46
C LEU A 121 -10.94 10.20 2.84
N PRO A 122 -10.23 11.32 3.10
CA PRO A 122 -10.15 11.89 4.44
C PRO A 122 -11.50 12.40 4.95
N ASP A 123 -12.34 12.93 4.05
CA ASP A 123 -13.65 13.50 4.41
C ASP A 123 -14.60 12.40 4.91
N ASP A 124 -14.45 11.18 4.37
CA ASP A 124 -15.26 10.00 4.71
C ASP A 124 -14.55 9.05 5.70
N LYS A 125 -13.30 9.35 6.09
CA LYS A 125 -12.43 8.48 6.92
C LYS A 125 -12.29 7.06 6.38
N VAL A 126 -12.25 6.92 5.05
CA VAL A 126 -12.11 5.63 4.37
C VAL A 126 -10.65 5.39 4.02
N ILE A 127 -10.18 4.18 4.30
CA ILE A 127 -8.92 3.61 3.81
C ILE A 127 -9.22 2.77 2.58
N ILE A 128 -8.39 2.96 1.55
CA ILE A 128 -8.41 2.19 0.31
C ILE A 128 -7.01 1.61 0.11
N ASP A 129 -6.86 0.30 0.29
CA ASP A 129 -5.62 -0.41 0.05
C ASP A 129 -5.83 -1.47 -1.03
N LEU A 130 -5.45 -1.11 -2.25
CA LEU A 130 -5.57 -1.97 -3.43
C LEU A 130 -4.46 -3.04 -3.51
N SER A 131 -3.60 -3.13 -2.49
CA SER A 131 -2.52 -4.11 -2.41
C SER A 131 -2.73 -5.17 -1.33
N THR A 132 -3.79 -5.06 -0.54
CA THR A 132 -4.13 -5.98 0.57
C THR A 132 -4.15 -7.45 0.16
N GLY A 133 -4.72 -7.81 -1.00
CA GLY A 133 -4.77 -9.19 -1.47
C GLY A 133 -3.39 -9.81 -1.77
N ARG A 134 -2.34 -8.99 -1.79
CA ARG A 134 -0.96 -9.40 -2.09
C ARG A 134 -0.14 -9.73 -0.83
N LEU A 135 -0.66 -9.44 0.36
CA LEU A 135 0.03 -9.65 1.63
C LEU A 135 0.49 -11.11 1.85
N PRO A 136 -0.29 -12.16 1.52
CA PRO A 136 0.17 -13.54 1.69
C PRO A 136 1.39 -13.87 0.82
N ALA A 137 1.39 -13.41 -0.43
CA ALA A 137 2.51 -13.59 -1.33
C ALA A 137 3.75 -12.80 -0.84
N ALA A 138 3.54 -11.57 -0.37
CA ALA A 138 4.59 -10.74 0.23
C ALA A 138 5.21 -11.41 1.47
N CYS A 139 4.38 -11.91 2.38
CA CYS A 139 4.81 -12.65 3.57
C CYS A 139 5.71 -13.84 3.22
N LYS A 140 5.30 -14.64 2.24
CA LYS A 140 6.08 -15.79 1.79
C LYS A 140 7.41 -15.39 1.16
N THR A 141 7.41 -14.41 0.26
CA THR A 141 8.63 -14.06 -0.48
C THR A 141 9.62 -13.25 0.36
N ILE A 142 9.14 -12.32 1.20
CA ILE A 142 9.99 -11.41 1.98
C ILE A 142 10.50 -12.09 3.24
N LEU A 143 9.63 -12.80 3.98
CA LEU A 143 9.95 -13.39 5.28
C LEU A 143 10.14 -14.91 5.23
N GLY A 144 9.82 -15.57 4.12
CA GLY A 144 9.84 -17.03 4.04
C GLY A 144 8.72 -17.70 4.87
N MET A 145 7.71 -16.93 5.28
CA MET A 145 6.66 -17.39 6.20
C MET A 145 5.35 -17.68 5.47
N GLU A 146 4.66 -18.73 5.89
CA GLU A 146 3.32 -19.07 5.38
C GLU A 146 2.24 -18.20 6.02
N TRP A 147 1.20 -17.92 5.24
CA TRP A 147 -0.03 -17.25 5.69
C TRP A 147 -1.06 -18.30 6.11
N LEU A 148 -1.33 -18.38 7.42
CA LEU A 148 -2.18 -19.37 8.05
C LEU A 148 -3.56 -18.82 8.45
N ALA A 149 -3.72 -17.49 8.50
CA ALA A 149 -5.00 -16.83 8.70
C ALA A 149 -5.90 -17.00 7.45
N PRO A 150 -7.21 -16.73 7.56
CA PRO A 150 -8.06 -16.56 6.38
C PRO A 150 -7.43 -15.56 5.38
N PRO A 151 -7.56 -15.81 4.07
CA PRO A 151 -6.98 -14.92 3.07
C PRO A 151 -7.60 -13.51 3.18
N PRO A 152 -6.80 -12.45 3.09
CA PRO A 152 -7.32 -11.09 3.07
C PRO A 152 -8.13 -10.84 1.79
N PRO A 153 -9.01 -9.82 1.76
CA PRO A 153 -9.73 -9.46 0.54
C PRO A 153 -8.76 -8.99 -0.55
N ALA A 154 -9.18 -9.04 -1.82
CA ALA A 154 -8.37 -8.60 -2.95
C ALA A 154 -7.85 -7.16 -2.77
N TYR A 155 -8.71 -6.31 -2.23
CA TYR A 155 -8.42 -4.97 -1.76
C TYR A 155 -9.21 -4.67 -0.49
N LEU A 156 -8.72 -3.71 0.29
CA LEU A 156 -9.47 -3.12 1.40
C LEU A 156 -10.10 -1.81 0.95
N TRP A 157 -11.38 -1.61 1.26
CA TRP A 157 -12.07 -0.35 1.08
C TRP A 157 -13.09 -0.17 2.20
N GLY A 158 -12.72 0.56 3.24
CA GLY A 158 -13.55 0.67 4.43
C GLY A 158 -13.04 1.69 5.45
N THR A 159 -13.87 1.92 6.45
CA THR A 159 -13.55 2.72 7.63
C THR A 159 -12.86 1.86 8.69
N ALA A 160 -12.53 2.46 9.85
CA ALA A 160 -12.00 1.71 10.98
C ALA A 160 -12.96 0.61 11.49
N GLU A 161 -14.28 0.75 11.29
CA GLU A 161 -15.27 -0.25 11.70
C GLU A 161 -15.28 -1.48 10.78
N ASP A 162 -14.84 -1.31 9.52
CA ASP A 162 -14.75 -2.37 8.52
C ASP A 162 -13.44 -3.16 8.60
N MET A 163 -12.50 -2.73 9.46
CA MET A 163 -11.17 -3.33 9.56
C MET A 163 -11.25 -4.75 10.12
N PRO A 164 -10.65 -5.74 9.45
CA PRO A 164 -10.50 -7.07 10.02
C PRO A 164 -9.75 -7.02 11.35
N PHE A 165 -10.07 -7.96 12.25
CA PHE A 165 -9.38 -8.05 13.54
C PHE A 165 -7.86 -8.18 13.34
N GLY A 166 -7.09 -7.40 14.09
CA GLY A 166 -5.63 -7.36 14.00
C GLY A 166 -5.07 -6.64 12.78
N ALA A 167 -5.93 -6.10 11.88
CA ALA A 167 -5.49 -5.17 10.86
C ALA A 167 -5.27 -3.78 11.47
N MET A 168 -4.12 -3.17 11.20
CA MET A 168 -3.78 -1.83 11.67
C MET A 168 -3.16 -1.02 10.55
N TYR A 169 -3.55 0.25 10.43
CA TYR A 169 -2.94 1.24 9.54
C TYR A 169 -2.58 2.47 10.36
N GLN A 170 -1.32 2.88 10.29
CA GLN A 170 -0.82 4.06 10.98
C GLN A 170 -0.06 4.95 9.99
N ALA A 171 -0.71 6.03 9.58
CA ALA A 171 -0.08 7.03 8.73
C ALA A 171 1.06 7.74 9.47
N SER A 172 2.17 7.96 8.77
CA SER A 172 3.32 8.69 9.28
C SER A 172 3.64 9.85 8.34
N ARG A 173 3.74 11.06 8.90
CA ARG A 173 4.10 12.24 8.10
C ARG A 173 5.43 12.08 7.38
N SER A 174 6.42 11.47 8.03
CA SER A 174 7.74 11.30 7.42
C SER A 174 7.76 10.23 6.32
N ALA A 175 6.92 9.18 6.43
CA ALA A 175 6.74 8.21 5.36
C ALA A 175 6.04 8.85 4.15
N ILE A 176 5.02 9.69 4.40
CA ILE A 176 4.31 10.44 3.35
C ILE A 176 5.27 11.39 2.63
N ASP A 177 6.07 12.16 3.36
CA ASP A 177 7.05 13.07 2.77
C ASP A 177 8.08 12.29 1.91
N CYS A 178 8.47 11.09 2.33
CA CYS A 178 9.33 10.20 1.55
C CYS A 178 8.67 9.76 0.23
N VAL A 179 7.45 9.24 0.31
CA VAL A 179 6.68 8.82 -0.86
C VAL A 179 6.46 9.97 -1.84
N VAL A 180 6.10 11.16 -1.36
CA VAL A 180 5.89 12.34 -2.20
C VAL A 180 7.18 12.76 -2.90
N ALA A 181 8.32 12.72 -2.22
CA ALA A 181 9.61 13.02 -2.83
C ALA A 181 9.93 12.04 -3.98
N ILE A 182 9.62 10.75 -3.81
CA ILE A 182 9.84 9.71 -4.82
C ILE A 182 8.91 9.90 -6.01
N LEU A 183 7.62 10.19 -5.77
CA LEU A 183 6.68 10.52 -6.84
C LEU A 183 7.20 11.70 -7.68
N ARG A 184 7.75 12.73 -7.04
CA ARG A 184 8.37 13.87 -7.75
C ARG A 184 9.60 13.48 -8.56
N MET A 185 10.46 12.60 -8.03
CA MET A 185 11.61 12.05 -8.77
C MET A 185 11.19 11.20 -9.97
N GLN A 186 10.02 10.57 -9.90
CA GLN A 186 9.38 9.85 -11.00
C GLN A 186 8.62 10.79 -11.97
N GLU A 187 8.74 12.11 -11.81
CA GLU A 187 8.02 13.14 -12.59
C GLU A 187 6.48 13.05 -12.48
N ARG A 188 5.97 12.31 -11.48
CA ARG A 188 4.54 12.21 -11.20
C ARG A 188 4.07 13.51 -10.52
N ARG A 189 2.97 14.08 -11.03
CA ARG A 189 2.37 15.32 -10.51
C ARG A 189 1.44 15.03 -9.33
N TYR A 190 2.02 14.74 -8.17
CA TYR A 190 1.27 14.71 -6.92
C TYR A 190 1.05 16.15 -6.40
N PRO A 191 -0.19 16.56 -6.08
CA PRO A 191 -0.50 17.92 -5.61
C PRO A 191 0.06 18.22 -4.21
#